data_AF-A0A131Z4X4-F1
#
_entry.id   AF-A0A131Z4X4-F1
#
_cell.length_a   1.000
_cell.length_b   1.000
_cell.length_c   1.000
_cell.angle_alpha   90.00
_cell.angle_beta   90.00
_cell.angle_gamma   90.00
#
_symmetry.space_group_name_H-M   'P 1'
#
loop_
_entity.id
_entity.type
_entity.pdbx_description
1 polymer ?
#
loop_
_entity_poly.entity_id
_entity_poly.type
_entity_poly.pdbx_seq_one_letter_code
_entity_poly.pdbx_strand_id
1 'polypeptide(L)'
;MSYVDGGPKHHRFSHCSLRQIRNVIIMRGRSCWTVSNTAHTNQGKYPGMEVAPNAFCKNVFPDKANVTADMNSPRMRECMVKCQYAEYSEVCYYGRCRTYVKTYFTYEHALDYMYCGERQVCVQGVCGGKPVTLPPRPTEAPATQESETTGTPTPSTRTASTECRCDCSTPVSSSTVYGARPTTPRRTNSRWWYGKNKYTR
;
A
#
# COMPACT_ATOMS: atom_id res chain seq x y z
N MET A 1 6.18 -9.72 -4.27
CA MET A 1 6.40 -10.18 -5.67
C MET A 1 5.75 -11.55 -5.90
N SER A 2 4.48 -11.67 -5.54
CA SER A 2 3.66 -12.84 -5.89
C SER A 2 2.98 -12.54 -7.23
N TYR A 3 2.74 -13.56 -8.05
CA TYR A 3 1.92 -13.42 -9.25
C TYR A 3 0.47 -13.08 -8.90
N VAL A 4 0.01 -13.51 -7.71
CA VAL A 4 -1.29 -13.17 -7.14
C VAL A 4 -1.09 -12.14 -6.05
N ASP A 5 -1.71 -10.97 -6.20
CA ASP A 5 -1.73 -9.98 -5.12
C ASP A 5 -2.62 -10.45 -3.97
N GLY A 6 -2.23 -10.16 -2.73
CA GLY A 6 -2.93 -10.64 -1.53
C GLY A 6 -2.69 -12.11 -1.12
N GLY A 7 -1.71 -12.80 -1.73
CA GLY A 7 -1.34 -14.16 -1.30
C GLY A 7 -0.61 -14.22 0.07
N PRO A 8 -0.37 -15.42 0.64
CA PRO A 8 0.25 -15.60 1.98
C PRO A 8 1.65 -14.98 2.15
N LYS A 9 2.29 -14.60 1.04
CA LYS A 9 3.60 -13.95 1.00
C LYS A 9 3.52 -12.50 0.49
N HIS A 10 2.35 -11.86 0.49
CA HIS A 10 2.17 -10.49 0.00
C HIS A 10 3.18 -9.52 0.66
N HIS A 11 3.39 -9.66 1.97
CA HIS A 11 4.33 -8.84 2.74
C HIS A 11 5.80 -9.34 2.73
N ARG A 12 6.16 -10.38 1.96
CA ARG A 12 7.50 -10.99 2.00
C ARG A 12 8.06 -11.27 0.62
N PHE A 13 9.37 -11.09 0.47
CA PHE A 13 10.06 -11.52 -0.73
C PHE A 13 10.16 -13.06 -0.80
N SER A 14 10.01 -13.59 -2.01
CA SER A 14 10.33 -14.99 -2.27
C SER A 14 11.84 -15.20 -2.31
N HIS A 15 12.28 -16.44 -2.15
CA HIS A 15 13.70 -16.80 -2.31
C HIS A 15 14.25 -16.42 -3.69
N CYS A 16 13.45 -16.60 -4.74
CA CYS A 16 13.85 -16.21 -6.10
C CYS A 16 14.01 -14.69 -6.23
N SER A 17 13.07 -13.91 -5.66
CA SER A 17 13.17 -12.44 -5.65
C SER A 17 14.44 -11.98 -4.93
N LEU A 18 14.76 -12.57 -3.78
CA LEU A 18 15.98 -12.24 -3.04
C LEU A 18 17.25 -12.54 -3.84
N ARG A 19 17.30 -13.69 -4.54
CA ARG A 19 18.44 -14.04 -5.41
C ARG A 19 18.59 -13.07 -6.57
N GLN A 20 17.50 -12.66 -7.21
CA GLN A 20 17.51 -11.70 -8.30
C GLN A 20 17.96 -10.31 -7.83
N ILE A 21 17.38 -9.81 -6.73
CA ILE A 21 17.78 -8.54 -6.11
C ILE A 21 19.27 -8.57 -5.77
N ARG A 22 19.75 -9.64 -5.13
CA ARG A 22 21.16 -9.79 -4.79
C ARG A 22 22.06 -9.77 -6.04
N ASN A 23 21.67 -10.46 -7.10
CA ASN A 23 22.44 -10.46 -8.35
C ASN A 23 22.51 -9.05 -8.96
N VAL A 24 21.41 -8.30 -8.96
CA VAL A 24 21.39 -6.91 -9.44
C VAL A 24 22.29 -6.00 -8.60
N ILE A 25 22.22 -6.12 -7.27
CA ILE A 25 23.09 -5.34 -6.36
C ILE A 25 24.56 -5.64 -6.62
N ILE A 26 24.92 -6.92 -6.80
CA ILE A 26 26.30 -7.34 -7.12
C ILE A 26 26.75 -6.78 -8.48
N MET A 27 25.94 -6.97 -9.53
CA MET A 27 26.32 -6.57 -10.88
C MET A 27 26.45 -5.06 -11.06
N ARG A 28 25.60 -4.26 -10.38
CA ARG A 28 25.66 -2.79 -10.48
C ARG A 28 26.77 -2.18 -9.61
N GLY A 29 27.24 -2.91 -8.61
CA GLY A 29 28.28 -2.44 -7.69
C GLY A 29 27.74 -1.45 -6.65
N ARG A 30 28.45 -1.35 -5.52
CA ARG A 30 28.01 -0.56 -4.35
C ARG A 30 27.92 0.94 -4.63
N SER A 31 28.77 1.46 -5.51
CA SER A 31 28.79 2.87 -5.91
C SER A 31 27.46 3.35 -6.49
N CYS A 32 26.74 2.49 -7.22
CA CYS A 32 25.42 2.81 -7.77
C CYS A 32 24.33 3.00 -6.70
N TRP A 33 24.49 2.38 -5.53
CA TRP A 33 23.50 2.38 -4.44
C TRP A 33 23.88 3.30 -3.29
N THR A 34 25.06 3.92 -3.34
CA THR A 34 25.48 4.91 -2.35
C THR A 34 24.62 6.15 -2.49
N VAL A 35 23.78 6.41 -1.49
CA VAL A 35 22.92 7.60 -1.45
C VAL A 35 23.76 8.80 -1.03
N SER A 36 23.85 9.81 -1.91
CA SER A 36 24.57 11.06 -1.65
C SER A 36 23.69 12.18 -1.09
N ASN A 37 22.37 12.02 -1.15
CA ASN A 37 21.41 13.04 -0.77
C ASN A 37 20.86 12.78 0.64
N THR A 38 20.64 13.85 1.41
CA THR A 38 19.92 13.80 2.68
C THR A 38 18.45 13.51 2.39
N ALA A 39 18.03 12.26 2.58
CA ALA A 39 16.64 11.86 2.40
C ALA A 39 15.74 12.55 3.43
N HIS A 40 14.62 13.11 2.97
CA HIS A 40 13.55 13.56 3.85
C HIS A 40 12.96 12.34 4.55
N THR A 41 13.29 12.16 5.83
CA THR A 41 12.81 11.03 6.63
C THR A 41 11.89 11.55 7.73
N ASN A 42 10.64 11.11 7.69
CA ASN A 42 9.70 11.29 8.79
C ASN A 42 9.89 10.15 9.80
N GLN A 43 10.92 10.27 10.65
CA GLN A 43 11.23 9.22 11.62
C GLN A 43 10.06 9.00 12.59
N GLY A 44 9.81 7.72 12.89
CA GLY A 44 8.75 7.30 13.82
C GLY A 44 7.33 7.34 13.25
N LYS A 45 7.11 7.96 12.08
CA LYS A 45 5.78 8.04 11.48
C LYS A 45 5.56 6.86 10.54
N TYR A 46 4.54 6.06 10.85
CA TYR A 46 4.13 4.94 10.02
C TYR A 46 2.77 5.22 9.37
N PRO A 47 2.48 4.67 8.18
CA PRO A 47 1.25 4.99 7.45
C PRO A 47 -0.04 4.76 8.24
N GLY A 48 -0.11 3.69 9.05
CA GLY A 48 -1.27 3.41 9.90
C GLY A 48 -1.42 4.35 11.10
N MET A 49 -0.37 5.11 11.45
CA MET A 49 -0.44 6.22 12.42
C MET A 49 -0.96 7.51 11.80
N GLU A 50 -0.76 7.70 10.49
CA GLU A 50 -1.10 8.95 9.78
C GLU A 50 -2.47 8.88 9.12
N VAL A 51 -2.86 7.73 8.55
CA VAL A 51 -4.15 7.54 7.87
C VAL A 51 -5.17 6.86 8.79
N ALA A 52 -6.34 7.47 8.98
CA ALA A 52 -7.37 6.92 9.85
C ALA A 52 -8.08 5.76 9.14
N PRO A 53 -8.56 4.71 9.83
CA PRO A 53 -9.18 3.57 9.16
C PRO A 53 -10.36 3.92 8.24
N ASN A 54 -11.24 4.84 8.67
CA ASN A 54 -12.35 5.30 7.83
C ASN A 54 -11.86 6.06 6.58
N ALA A 55 -10.83 6.90 6.73
CA ALA A 55 -10.21 7.61 5.61
C ALA A 55 -9.51 6.63 4.63
N PHE A 56 -8.87 5.60 5.16
CA PHE A 56 -8.33 4.49 4.36
C PHE A 56 -9.45 3.81 3.56
N CYS A 57 -10.56 3.43 4.20
CA CYS A 57 -11.67 2.80 3.49
C CYS A 57 -12.40 3.72 2.50
N LYS A 58 -12.41 5.04 2.75
CA LYS A 58 -12.93 6.03 1.79
C LYS A 58 -12.14 6.02 0.48
N ASN A 59 -10.85 5.74 0.50
CA ASN A 59 -10.05 5.58 -0.72
C ASN A 59 -10.38 4.28 -1.48
N VAL A 60 -10.89 3.26 -0.79
CA VAL A 60 -11.30 1.97 -1.38
C VAL A 60 -12.64 2.11 -2.10
N PHE A 61 -13.57 2.90 -1.53
CA PHE A 61 -14.85 3.22 -2.14
C PHE A 61 -15.00 4.74 -2.35
N PRO A 62 -14.28 5.32 -3.34
CA PRO A 62 -14.22 6.78 -3.50
C PRO A 62 -15.58 7.41 -3.80
N ASP A 63 -16.44 6.70 -4.54
CA ASP A 63 -17.75 7.20 -4.99
C ASP A 63 -18.88 6.95 -3.98
N LYS A 64 -18.60 6.33 -2.83
CA LYS A 64 -19.62 5.95 -1.86
C LYS A 64 -19.58 6.89 -0.66
N ALA A 65 -20.76 7.34 -0.25
CA ALA A 65 -20.94 8.06 1.00
C ALA A 65 -20.97 7.09 2.20
N ASN A 66 -20.69 7.61 3.40
CA ASN A 66 -20.80 6.86 4.67
C ASN A 66 -19.97 5.57 4.73
N VAL A 67 -18.79 5.57 4.11
CA VAL A 67 -17.86 4.45 4.18
C VAL A 67 -17.23 4.39 5.57
N THR A 68 -17.21 3.19 6.14
CA THR A 68 -16.68 2.92 7.49
C THR A 68 -15.72 1.75 7.47
N ALA A 69 -14.79 1.75 8.41
CA ALA A 69 -13.88 0.65 8.68
C ALA A 69 -14.35 -0.13 9.91
N ASP A 70 -14.66 -1.41 9.74
CA ASP A 70 -14.94 -2.32 10.84
C ASP A 70 -13.63 -2.94 11.35
N MET A 71 -13.06 -2.28 12.35
CA MET A 71 -11.82 -2.67 13.04
C MET A 71 -12.02 -3.80 14.05
N ASN A 72 -13.25 -4.28 14.23
CA ASN A 72 -13.57 -5.40 15.11
C ASN A 72 -13.84 -6.69 14.31
N SER A 73 -13.68 -6.65 12.99
CA SER A 73 -13.93 -7.82 12.15
C SER A 73 -13.00 -8.98 12.54
N PRO A 74 -13.43 -10.25 12.42
CA PRO A 74 -12.58 -11.41 12.75
C PRO A 74 -11.26 -11.44 11.99
N ARG A 75 -11.23 -10.86 10.79
CA ARG A 75 -10.04 -10.83 9.92
C ARG A 75 -9.04 -9.72 10.26
N MET A 76 -9.35 -8.86 11.23
CA MET A 76 -8.40 -7.86 11.72
C MET A 76 -7.17 -8.47 12.39
N ARG A 77 -7.28 -9.70 12.90
CA ARG A 77 -6.12 -10.47 13.41
C ARG A 77 -5.10 -10.77 12.31
N GLU A 78 -5.58 -10.93 11.07
CA GLU A 78 -4.78 -11.08 9.85
C GLU A 78 -4.47 -9.72 9.21
N CYS A 79 -4.73 -8.62 9.90
CA CYS A 79 -4.55 -7.27 9.37
C CYS A 79 -5.31 -7.03 8.07
N MET A 80 -6.53 -7.54 7.99
CA MET A 80 -7.46 -7.29 6.89
C MET A 80 -8.59 -6.38 7.38
N VAL A 81 -8.53 -5.12 6.99
CA VAL A 81 -9.55 -4.09 7.30
C VAL A 81 -10.80 -4.38 6.51
N LYS A 82 -11.93 -4.50 7.20
CA LYS A 82 -13.23 -4.61 6.56
C LYS A 82 -13.75 -3.21 6.25
N CYS A 83 -13.64 -2.81 4.99
CA CYS A 83 -14.23 -1.57 4.51
C CYS A 83 -15.66 -1.83 4.09
N GLN A 84 -16.61 -1.06 4.62
CA GLN A 84 -18.04 -1.29 4.37
C GLN A 84 -18.82 0.02 4.24
N TYR A 85 -19.90 -0.01 3.47
CA TYR A 85 -20.86 1.08 3.37
C TYR A 85 -22.28 0.52 3.27
N ALA A 86 -23.25 1.32 3.70
CA ALA A 86 -24.66 0.95 3.69
C ALA A 86 -25.41 1.76 2.62
N GLU A 87 -26.21 1.08 1.81
CA GLU A 87 -27.19 1.70 0.91
C GLU A 87 -28.59 1.53 1.48
N TYR A 88 -29.31 2.65 1.56
CA TYR A 88 -30.68 2.72 2.06
C TYR A 88 -31.63 2.82 0.87
N SER A 89 -32.59 1.91 0.81
CA SER A 89 -33.66 1.94 -0.19
C SER A 89 -35.01 1.89 0.50
N GLU A 90 -35.93 2.76 0.10
CA GLU A 90 -37.30 2.74 0.59
C GLU A 90 -38.20 2.06 -0.44
N VAL A 91 -39.05 1.14 0.03
CA VAL A 91 -40.07 0.51 -0.80
C VAL A 91 -41.43 0.74 -0.14
N CYS A 92 -42.33 1.37 -0.88
CA CYS A 92 -43.69 1.66 -0.44
C CYS A 92 -44.67 0.71 -1.12
N TYR A 93 -45.54 0.07 -0.35
CA TYR A 93 -46.60 -0.79 -0.85
C TYR A 93 -47.89 -0.59 -0.06
N TYR A 94 -49.02 -0.38 -0.75
CA TYR A 94 -50.33 -0.06 -0.17
C TYR A 94 -50.29 1.01 0.94
N GLY A 95 -49.60 2.13 0.70
CA GLY A 95 -49.53 3.26 1.64
C GLY A 95 -48.64 3.03 2.87
N ARG A 96 -47.88 1.93 2.94
CA ARG A 96 -46.86 1.68 3.96
C ARG A 96 -45.48 1.64 3.33
N CYS A 97 -44.56 2.43 3.84
CA CYS A 97 -43.17 2.44 3.40
C CYS A 97 -42.29 1.64 4.37
N ARG A 98 -41.36 0.87 3.82
CA ARG A 98 -40.33 0.16 4.57
C ARG A 98 -38.97 0.56 4.04
N THR A 99 -38.07 0.91 4.95
CA THR A 99 -36.67 1.15 4.64
C THR A 99 -35.90 -0.17 4.73
N TYR A 100 -35.15 -0.49 3.70
CA TYR A 100 -34.24 -1.62 3.62
C TYR A 100 -32.81 -1.11 3.59
N VAL A 101 -31.93 -1.77 4.32
CA VAL A 101 -30.51 -1.46 4.36
C VAL A 101 -29.73 -2.63 3.77
N LYS A 102 -28.92 -2.36 2.73
CA LYS A 102 -27.97 -3.32 2.19
C LYS A 102 -26.56 -2.85 2.52
N THR A 103 -25.79 -3.70 3.20
CA THR A 103 -24.39 -3.42 3.51
C THR A 103 -23.48 -4.14 2.53
N TYR A 104 -22.63 -3.38 1.85
CA TYR A 104 -21.57 -3.90 0.98
C TYR A 104 -20.23 -3.79 1.71
N PHE A 105 -19.34 -4.75 1.48
CA PHE A 105 -18.03 -4.74 2.12
C PHE A 105 -16.96 -5.42 1.26
N THR A 106 -15.71 -5.03 1.49
CA THR A 106 -14.49 -5.71 1.02
C THR A 106 -13.47 -5.78 2.16
N TYR A 107 -12.48 -6.65 2.01
CA TYR A 107 -11.36 -6.77 2.94
C TYR A 107 -10.08 -6.28 2.27
N GLU A 108 -9.43 -5.28 2.86
CA GLU A 108 -8.19 -4.71 2.35
C GLU A 108 -7.06 -4.86 3.36
N HIS A 109 -5.81 -4.94 2.86
CA HIS A 109 -4.64 -5.01 3.73
C HIS A 109 -4.51 -3.73 4.59
N ALA A 110 -4.43 -3.92 5.90
CA ALA A 110 -4.19 -2.83 6.84
C ALA A 110 -2.82 -2.21 6.58
N LEU A 111 -2.73 -0.90 6.81
CA LEU A 111 -1.46 -0.19 6.78
C LEU A 111 -0.58 -0.65 7.95
N ASP A 112 0.74 -0.64 7.75
CA ASP A 112 1.69 -0.89 8.84
C ASP A 112 1.47 0.14 9.96
N TYR A 113 1.47 -0.36 11.20
CA TYR A 113 1.11 0.33 12.44
C TYR A 113 -0.35 0.77 12.57
N MET A 114 -1.26 0.28 11.72
CA MET A 114 -2.68 0.44 11.96
C MET A 114 -3.10 -0.42 13.17
N TYR A 115 -3.93 0.13 14.05
CA TYR A 115 -4.42 -0.58 15.23
C TYR A 115 -5.26 -1.80 14.84
N CYS A 116 -5.07 -2.94 15.53
CA CYS A 116 -5.79 -4.20 15.22
C CYS A 116 -6.36 -4.92 16.45
N GLY A 117 -6.07 -4.42 17.64
CA GLY A 117 -6.48 -5.02 18.91
C GLY A 117 -5.88 -4.26 20.08
N GLU A 118 -6.23 -4.62 21.31
CA GLU A 118 -5.80 -3.89 22.50
C GLU A 118 -4.28 -3.72 22.58
N ARG A 119 -3.81 -2.47 22.40
CA ARG A 119 -2.37 -2.12 22.33
C ARG A 119 -1.59 -2.97 21.32
N GLN A 120 -2.24 -3.36 20.23
CA GLN A 120 -1.65 -4.13 19.14
C GLN A 120 -1.81 -3.38 17.83
N VAL A 121 -0.79 -3.48 16.99
CA VAL A 121 -0.77 -2.90 15.66
C VAL A 121 -0.39 -3.95 14.62
N CYS A 122 -0.78 -3.66 13.38
CA CYS A 122 -0.44 -4.42 12.21
C CYS A 122 1.01 -4.21 11.79
N VAL A 123 1.76 -5.28 11.64
CA VAL A 123 3.11 -5.24 11.08
C VAL A 123 3.23 -6.38 10.07
N GLN A 124 3.48 -6.04 8.81
CA GLN A 124 3.68 -7.02 7.74
C GLN A 124 2.53 -8.05 7.62
N GLY A 125 1.29 -7.60 7.80
CA GLY A 125 0.08 -8.43 7.68
C GLY A 125 -0.23 -9.31 8.89
N VAL A 126 0.40 -9.06 10.04
CA VAL A 126 0.12 -9.80 11.28
C VAL A 126 -0.21 -8.81 12.40
N CYS A 127 -1.29 -9.07 13.11
CA CYS A 127 -1.63 -8.33 14.33
C CYS A 127 -0.77 -8.83 15.50
N GLY A 128 -0.04 -7.94 16.15
CA GLY A 128 0.82 -8.30 17.28
C GLY A 128 2.04 -7.40 17.48
N GLY A 129 2.25 -6.42 16.60
CA GLY A 129 3.22 -5.36 16.85
C GLY A 129 2.81 -4.55 18.07
N LYS A 130 3.80 -4.06 18.84
CA LYS A 130 3.55 -3.08 19.90
C LYS A 130 3.48 -1.69 19.27
N PRO A 131 2.52 -0.83 19.63
CA PRO A 131 2.52 0.55 19.20
C PRO A 131 3.84 1.20 19.65
N VAL A 132 4.50 1.94 18.75
CA VAL A 132 5.59 2.81 19.19
C VAL A 132 4.96 3.89 20.06
N THR A 133 5.48 4.10 21.26
CA THR A 133 5.11 5.24 22.10
C THR A 133 5.61 6.51 21.40
N LEU A 134 4.73 7.17 20.65
CA LEU A 134 4.96 8.46 20.02
C LEU A 134 3.79 9.40 20.37
N PRO A 135 4.01 10.72 20.39
CA PRO A 135 3.05 11.69 20.91
C PRO A 135 1.67 11.56 20.23
N PRO A 136 0.58 11.92 20.95
CA PRO A 136 -0.78 11.66 20.50
C PRO A 136 -1.06 12.25 19.12
N ARG A 137 -1.72 11.42 18.30
CA ARG A 137 -2.24 11.75 16.97
C ARG A 137 -3.25 12.92 17.07
N PRO A 138 -3.35 13.79 16.05
CA PRO A 138 -4.41 14.80 15.98
C PRO A 138 -5.77 14.10 15.94
N THR A 139 -6.55 14.29 17.00
CA THR A 139 -7.99 14.03 16.97
C THR A 139 -8.60 15.00 15.97
N GLU A 140 -9.41 14.50 15.05
CA GLU A 140 -10.29 15.30 14.18
C GLU A 140 -11.03 16.34 15.04
N ALA A 141 -10.69 17.61 14.88
CA ALA A 141 -11.42 18.70 15.51
C ALA A 141 -12.70 19.00 14.68
N PRO A 142 -13.81 19.39 15.32
CA PRO A 142 -15.04 19.79 14.62
C PRO A 142 -14.79 20.98 13.70
N ALA A 143 -15.45 20.97 12.54
CA ALA A 143 -15.39 22.06 11.56
C ALA A 143 -15.82 23.41 12.16
N THR A 144 -14.89 24.35 12.21
CA THR A 144 -15.19 25.77 12.41
C THR A 144 -15.37 26.41 11.03
N GLN A 145 -16.56 26.97 10.80
CA GLN A 145 -16.88 27.78 9.62
C GLN A 145 -16.05 29.07 9.65
N GLU A 146 -15.33 29.36 8.57
CA GLU A 146 -14.61 30.62 8.41
C GLU A 146 -15.28 31.42 7.28
N SER A 147 -15.84 32.57 7.66
CA SER A 147 -16.51 33.53 6.80
C SER A 147 -15.59 34.10 5.72
N GLU A 148 -16.17 34.34 4.55
CA GLU A 148 -15.61 35.15 3.47
C GLU A 148 -15.15 36.53 3.97
N THR A 149 -13.93 36.93 3.61
CA THR A 149 -13.59 38.34 3.45
C THR A 149 -12.63 38.53 2.28
N THR A 150 -13.14 39.26 1.30
CA THR A 150 -12.53 39.72 0.06
C THR A 150 -11.39 40.71 0.31
N GLY A 151 -10.27 40.55 -0.40
CA GLY A 151 -9.16 41.51 -0.43
C GLY A 151 -8.13 41.24 -1.54
N THR A 152 -8.39 41.85 -2.70
CA THR A 152 -7.60 42.22 -3.93
C THR A 152 -6.06 41.99 -3.98
N PRO A 153 -5.46 41.76 -5.18
CA PRO A 153 -4.15 41.10 -5.35
C PRO A 153 -2.97 42.06 -5.54
N THR A 154 -1.74 41.61 -5.22
CA THR A 154 -0.46 42.26 -5.59
C THR A 154 0.65 41.18 -5.69
N PRO A 155 1.64 41.31 -6.60
CA PRO A 155 2.11 40.20 -7.41
C PRO A 155 3.37 39.47 -6.92
N SER A 156 3.45 38.21 -7.36
CA SER A 156 4.59 37.32 -7.58
C SER A 156 5.97 37.69 -7.01
N THR A 157 6.39 36.92 -6.01
CA THR A 157 7.80 36.55 -5.83
C THR A 157 7.92 35.05 -6.01
N ARG A 158 8.54 34.62 -7.11
CA ARG A 158 8.92 33.22 -7.35
C ARG A 158 10.04 32.84 -6.37
N THR A 159 9.66 32.38 -5.19
CA THR A 159 10.56 31.57 -4.36
C THR A 159 10.54 30.17 -4.94
N ALA A 160 11.66 29.74 -5.51
CA ALA A 160 11.87 28.39 -6.01
C ALA A 160 11.78 27.40 -4.83
N SER A 161 10.58 26.88 -4.59
CA SER A 161 10.37 25.74 -3.71
C SER A 161 10.86 24.47 -4.43
N THR A 162 11.87 23.81 -3.87
CA THR A 162 12.35 22.47 -4.25
C THR A 162 11.41 21.36 -3.74
N GLU A 163 10.11 21.59 -3.78
CA GLU A 163 9.11 20.64 -3.33
C GLU A 163 8.44 20.00 -4.54
N CYS A 164 8.51 18.68 -4.63
CA CYS A 164 7.83 17.94 -5.70
C CYS A 164 6.32 18.00 -5.44
N ARG A 165 5.62 18.84 -6.21
CA ARG A 165 4.16 18.77 -6.31
C ARG A 165 3.79 17.60 -7.21
N CYS A 166 3.19 16.56 -6.63
CA CYS A 166 2.60 15.48 -7.39
C CYS A 166 1.26 15.94 -7.97
N ASP A 167 1.26 16.28 -9.26
CA ASP A 167 0.03 16.53 -10.01
C ASP A 167 -0.47 15.20 -10.60
N CYS A 168 -1.44 14.57 -9.92
CA CYS A 168 -1.96 13.24 -10.27
C CYS A 168 -2.93 13.25 -11.48
N SER A 169 -2.88 14.29 -12.31
CA SER A 169 -3.87 14.55 -13.36
C SER A 169 -3.43 14.14 -14.77
N THR A 170 -2.27 13.47 -14.92
CA THR A 170 -1.77 13.07 -16.25
C THR A 170 -1.92 11.56 -16.51
N PRO A 171 -2.59 11.16 -17.60
CA PRO A 171 -2.62 9.75 -18.00
C PRO A 171 -1.24 9.30 -18.48
N VAL A 172 -0.86 8.08 -18.08
CA VAL A 172 0.46 7.48 -18.31
C VAL A 172 0.69 7.28 -19.81
N SER A 173 1.65 8.03 -20.38
CA SER A 173 2.21 7.73 -21.71
C SER A 173 2.98 6.41 -21.66
N SER A 174 2.51 5.43 -22.42
CA SER A 174 3.16 4.13 -22.61
C SER A 174 4.55 4.29 -23.22
N SER A 175 5.59 3.85 -22.51
CA SER A 175 6.94 3.73 -23.05
C SER A 175 7.02 2.52 -23.98
N THR A 176 7.46 2.74 -25.21
CA THR A 176 7.88 1.66 -26.12
C THR A 176 9.40 1.57 -26.21
N VAL A 177 9.86 0.32 -26.28
CA VAL A 177 11.17 -0.16 -26.76
C VAL A 177 12.28 -0.31 -25.71
N TYR A 178 12.26 -1.47 -25.02
CA TYR A 178 13.49 -2.09 -24.52
C TYR A 178 14.32 -2.59 -25.71
N GLY A 179 15.56 -2.12 -25.83
CA GLY A 179 16.52 -2.56 -26.85
C GLY A 179 16.89 -4.04 -26.73
N ALA A 180 17.31 -4.62 -27.85
CA ALA A 180 17.59 -6.05 -28.01
C ALA A 180 18.69 -6.58 -27.07
N ARG A 181 18.45 -7.79 -26.55
CA ARG A 181 19.36 -8.54 -25.66
C ARG A 181 20.52 -9.15 -26.47
N PRO A 182 21.80 -8.97 -26.09
CA PRO A 182 22.92 -9.63 -26.77
C PRO A 182 22.88 -11.15 -26.55
N THR A 183 22.79 -11.91 -27.64
CA THR A 183 22.97 -13.37 -27.66
C THR A 183 24.46 -13.71 -27.57
N THR A 184 24.90 -14.33 -26.49
CA THR A 184 26.23 -14.96 -26.41
C THR A 184 26.19 -16.39 -26.96
N PRO A 185 27.23 -16.87 -27.68
CA PRO A 185 27.23 -18.20 -28.26
C PRO A 185 27.32 -19.30 -27.21
N ARG A 186 26.46 -20.30 -27.36
CA ARG A 186 26.39 -21.52 -26.56
C ARG A 186 27.62 -22.38 -26.82
N ARG A 187 28.55 -22.42 -25.87
CA ARG A 187 29.73 -23.30 -25.93
C ARG A 187 29.31 -24.72 -25.52
N THR A 188 29.04 -25.56 -26.51
CA THR A 188 28.84 -27.01 -26.34
C THR A 188 30.17 -27.67 -26.00
N ASN A 189 30.29 -28.22 -24.78
CA ASN A 189 31.30 -29.22 -24.46
C ASN A 189 30.60 -30.48 -23.97
N SER A 190 30.21 -31.32 -24.93
CA SER A 190 29.91 -32.73 -24.71
C SER A 190 31.22 -33.47 -24.44
N ARG A 191 31.46 -33.86 -23.18
CA ARG A 191 32.38 -34.97 -22.88
C ARG A 191 31.61 -36.05 -22.14
N TRP A 192 31.27 -37.07 -22.93
CA TRP A 192 30.89 -38.40 -22.51
C TRP A 192 31.95 -38.99 -21.58
N TRP A 193 31.52 -39.53 -20.43
CA TRP A 193 32.21 -40.63 -19.78
C TRP A 193 31.18 -41.56 -19.13
N TYR A 194 31.22 -42.82 -19.56
CA TYR A 194 30.47 -43.95 -19.02
C TYR A 194 31.01 -44.32 -17.62
N GLY A 195 30.12 -44.75 -16.74
CA GLY A 195 30.51 -45.34 -15.46
C GLY A 195 29.31 -45.93 -14.73
N LYS A 196 28.91 -47.14 -15.14
CA LYS A 196 28.01 -48.01 -14.37
C LYS A 196 28.60 -48.22 -12.96
N ASN A 197 27.77 -48.14 -11.92
CA ASN A 197 27.69 -49.22 -10.95
C ASN A 197 26.39 -49.18 -10.14
N LYS A 198 25.67 -50.29 -10.26
CA LYS A 198 24.62 -50.76 -9.35
C LYS A 198 25.22 -50.86 -7.94
N TYR A 199 24.47 -50.50 -6.90
CA TYR A 199 24.32 -51.34 -5.70
C TYR A 199 23.03 -50.96 -4.95
N THR A 200 22.28 -52.01 -4.67
CA THR A 200 21.13 -52.17 -3.79
C THR A 200 21.45 -51.83 -2.33
N ARG A 201 20.57 -51.13 -1.62
CA ARG A 201 19.68 -51.66 -0.57
C ARG A 201 18.69 -50.60 -0.12
#